data_AF-A0A3A9ZZ25-F1
#
_entry.id   AF-A0A3A9ZZ25-F1
#
_cell.length_a   1.000
_cell.length_b   1.000
_cell.length_c   1.000
_cell.angle_alpha   90.00
_cell.angle_beta   90.00
_cell.angle_gamma   90.00
#
_symmetry.space_group_name_H-M   'P 1'
#
loop_
_entity.id
_entity.type
_entity.pdbx_description
1 polymer ?
#
loop_
_entity_poly.entity_id
_entity_poly.type
_entity_poly.pdbx_seq_one_letter_code
_entity_poly.pdbx_strand_id
1 'polypeptide(L)'
;MAANPNPMFVFVTTAGPDLDERAATAAAHARLSELADRSDDSAPHAPAVSAADWRQAWQALSDATRRTEFTFTTPDMIECQGAMYELGMLTDEHEPVFPDPEAFGVTARPKDPRRLSGIEATAADALLTPAERAFLAAYRAALTTDQGEPGISASVPGIPAYVFDSPMIGWHVSPRQIEAALNAYHGADEKDREAAWSYPWWDQWIAFLRRAKDRNG
;
A
#
# COMPACT_ATOMS: atom_id res chain seq x y z
N MET A 1 -12.66 -25.55 -14.93
CA MET A 1 -12.77 -24.84 -13.65
C MET A 1 -11.62 -23.86 -13.57
N ALA A 2 -11.85 -22.56 -13.78
CA ALA A 2 -10.83 -21.55 -13.57
C ALA A 2 -10.57 -21.46 -12.06
N ALA A 3 -9.31 -21.54 -11.64
CA ALA A 3 -8.91 -21.29 -10.27
C ALA A 3 -9.28 -19.84 -9.94
N ASN A 4 -10.08 -19.64 -8.91
CA ASN A 4 -10.38 -18.32 -8.38
C ASN A 4 -9.04 -17.76 -7.84
N PRO A 5 -8.52 -16.63 -8.35
CA PRO A 5 -7.29 -16.07 -7.81
C PRO A 5 -7.53 -15.73 -6.34
N ASN A 6 -6.67 -16.25 -5.45
CA ASN A 6 -6.73 -15.90 -4.03
C ASN A 6 -6.69 -14.37 -3.90
N PRO A 7 -7.62 -13.76 -3.13
CA PRO A 7 -7.61 -12.32 -2.95
C PRO A 7 -6.28 -11.90 -2.31
N MET A 8 -5.57 -10.98 -2.99
CA MET A 8 -4.35 -10.36 -2.49
C MET A 8 -4.66 -8.99 -1.93
N PHE A 9 -4.12 -8.70 -0.75
CA PHE A 9 -4.17 -7.39 -0.12
C PHE A 9 -2.84 -6.70 -0.35
N VAL A 10 -2.87 -5.51 -0.94
CA VAL A 10 -1.67 -4.74 -1.22
C VAL A 10 -1.59 -3.60 -0.18
N PHE A 11 -0.42 -3.43 0.42
CA PHE A 11 0.08 -2.31 1.24
C PHE A 11 1.04 -1.43 0.35
N VAL A 12 1.13 -0.10 0.50
CA VAL A 12 1.47 1.00 -0.45
C VAL A 12 1.69 2.23 0.44
N THR A 13 2.81 2.95 0.32
CA THR A 13 3.07 4.18 1.08
C THR A 13 2.35 5.39 0.46
N THR A 14 1.90 6.36 1.27
CA THR A 14 1.19 7.55 0.76
C THR A 14 2.09 8.55 0.02
N ALA A 15 3.37 8.69 0.38
CA ALA A 15 4.31 9.32 -0.52
C ALA A 15 4.62 8.34 -1.66
N GLY A 16 4.34 8.76 -2.89
CA GLY A 16 4.79 8.03 -4.07
C GLY A 16 6.31 7.81 -4.05
N PRO A 17 6.83 6.93 -4.92
CA PRO A 17 8.25 6.57 -4.98
C PRO A 17 9.14 7.80 -5.04
N ASP A 18 10.28 7.76 -4.35
CA ASP A 18 11.30 8.79 -4.46
C ASP A 18 11.96 8.81 -5.86
N LEU A 19 12.85 9.76 -6.12
CA LEU A 19 13.47 9.91 -7.45
C LEU A 19 14.25 8.65 -7.88
N ASP A 20 14.93 8.00 -6.95
CA ASP A 20 15.71 6.79 -7.22
C ASP A 20 14.80 5.58 -7.47
N GLU A 21 13.67 5.51 -6.78
CA GLU A 21 12.64 4.50 -6.98
C GLU A 21 11.83 4.71 -8.25
N ARG A 22 11.52 5.97 -8.61
CA ARG A 22 10.93 6.30 -9.91
C ARG A 22 11.88 5.93 -11.03
N ALA A 23 13.17 6.21 -10.88
CA ALA A 23 14.19 5.82 -11.84
C ALA A 23 14.30 4.29 -11.94
N ALA A 24 14.29 3.57 -10.81
CA ALA A 24 14.33 2.10 -10.79
C ALA A 24 13.07 1.48 -11.41
N THR A 25 11.89 2.03 -11.11
CA THR A 25 10.60 1.57 -11.65
C THR A 25 10.51 1.87 -13.15
N ALA A 26 10.90 3.06 -13.58
CA ALA A 26 10.96 3.44 -14.99
C ALA A 26 11.96 2.57 -15.76
N ALA A 27 13.13 2.28 -15.17
CA ALA A 27 14.12 1.39 -15.77
C ALA A 27 13.60 -0.05 -15.90
N ALA A 28 12.89 -0.56 -14.89
CA ALA A 28 12.28 -1.89 -14.92
C ALA A 28 11.16 -1.98 -15.97
N HIS A 29 10.31 -0.94 -16.08
CA HIS A 29 9.30 -0.86 -17.13
C HIS A 29 9.92 -0.76 -18.53
N ALA A 30 10.92 0.09 -18.72
CA ALA A 30 11.64 0.22 -19.99
C ALA A 30 12.26 -1.12 -20.41
N ARG A 31 12.80 -1.89 -19.45
CA ARG A 31 13.32 -3.23 -19.72
C ARG A 31 12.24 -4.21 -20.16
N LEU A 32 11.07 -4.21 -19.53
CA LEU A 32 9.96 -5.07 -19.94
C LEU A 32 9.43 -4.69 -21.34
N SER A 33 9.33 -3.40 -21.65
CA SER A 33 8.96 -2.93 -22.98
C SER A 33 9.97 -3.34 -24.06
N GLU A 34 11.28 -3.20 -23.78
CA GLU A 34 12.34 -3.65 -24.69
C GLU A 34 12.26 -5.16 -24.97
N LEU A 35 11.99 -5.97 -23.94
CA LEU A 35 11.82 -7.42 -24.09
C LEU A 35 10.56 -7.77 -24.90
N ALA A 36 9.47 -7.01 -24.75
CA ALA A 36 8.25 -7.18 -25.55
C ALA A 36 8.52 -6.85 -27.02
N ASP A 37 9.11 -5.69 -27.30
CA ASP A 37 9.42 -5.24 -28.67
C ASP A 37 10.35 -6.24 -29.39
N ARG A 38 11.35 -6.79 -28.68
CA ARG A 38 12.24 -7.84 -29.22
C ARG A 38 11.55 -9.18 -29.43
N SER A 39 10.53 -9.50 -28.64
CA SER A 39 9.73 -10.71 -28.82
C SER A 39 8.79 -10.60 -30.02
N ASP A 40 8.34 -9.38 -30.34
CA ASP A 40 7.47 -9.08 -31.47
C ASP A 40 8.25 -8.85 -32.78
N ASP A 41 9.56 -8.57 -32.70
CA ASP A 41 10.44 -8.45 -33.86
C ASP A 41 10.52 -9.78 -34.63
N SER A 42 9.80 -9.82 -35.75
CA SER A 42 9.67 -10.99 -36.61
C SER A 42 10.87 -11.19 -37.54
N ALA A 43 11.97 -10.46 -37.34
CA ALA A 43 13.18 -10.61 -38.14
C ALA A 43 13.76 -12.03 -38.00
N PRO A 44 14.12 -12.71 -39.10
CA PRO A 44 14.52 -14.13 -39.12
C PRO A 44 15.78 -14.48 -38.31
N HIS A 45 16.48 -13.49 -37.75
CA HIS A 45 17.69 -13.64 -36.94
C HIS A 45 17.65 -12.85 -35.62
N ALA A 46 16.48 -12.34 -35.20
CA ALA A 46 16.37 -11.67 -33.91
C ALA A 46 16.74 -12.65 -32.78
N PRO A 47 17.61 -12.26 -31.84
CA PRO A 47 17.96 -13.10 -30.72
C PRO A 47 16.73 -13.30 -29.83
N ALA A 48 16.26 -14.55 -29.74
CA ALA A 48 15.11 -14.92 -28.92
C ALA A 48 15.28 -14.46 -27.47
N VAL A 49 14.24 -13.83 -26.92
CA VAL A 49 14.22 -13.44 -25.50
C VAL A 49 14.07 -14.69 -24.65
N SER A 50 14.97 -14.89 -23.68
CA SER A 50 14.92 -16.08 -22.83
C SER A 50 13.88 -15.92 -21.71
N ALA A 51 13.35 -17.04 -21.21
CA ALA A 51 12.50 -17.03 -20.02
C ALA A 51 13.23 -16.51 -18.77
N ALA A 52 14.57 -16.57 -18.74
CA ALA A 52 15.38 -16.02 -17.67
C ALA A 52 15.42 -14.47 -17.73
N ASP A 53 15.50 -13.88 -18.92
CA ASP A 53 15.45 -12.43 -19.12
C ASP A 53 14.11 -11.86 -18.66
N TRP A 54 13.01 -12.51 -19.03
CA TRP A 54 11.68 -12.16 -18.54
C TRP A 54 11.58 -12.24 -17.02
N ARG A 55 12.07 -13.33 -16.42
CA ARG A 55 12.04 -13.51 -14.95
C ARG A 55 12.84 -12.42 -14.24
N GLN A 56 14.02 -12.06 -14.74
CA GLN A 56 14.86 -11.03 -14.14
C GLN A 56 14.23 -9.63 -14.26
N ALA A 57 13.62 -9.30 -15.40
CA ALA A 57 12.93 -8.02 -15.59
C ALA A 57 11.70 -7.89 -14.67
N TRP A 58 10.91 -8.96 -14.55
CA TRP A 58 9.79 -9.00 -13.60
C TRP A 58 10.25 -8.92 -12.15
N GLN A 59 11.37 -9.56 -11.80
CA GLN A 59 11.94 -9.49 -10.46
C GLN A 59 12.46 -8.08 -10.13
N ALA A 60 13.10 -7.41 -11.09
CA ALA A 60 13.52 -6.01 -10.93
C ALA A 60 12.33 -5.05 -10.75
N LEU A 61 11.23 -5.26 -11.49
CA LEU A 61 9.99 -4.50 -11.29
C LEU A 61 9.38 -4.80 -9.93
N SER A 62 9.33 -6.07 -9.51
CA SER A 62 8.83 -6.47 -8.19
C SER A 62 9.67 -5.86 -7.07
N ASP A 63 11.00 -5.84 -7.19
CA ASP A 63 11.89 -5.26 -6.18
C ASP A 63 11.84 -3.72 -6.17
N ALA A 64 11.58 -3.09 -7.32
CA ALA A 64 11.35 -1.65 -7.41
C ALA A 64 10.00 -1.25 -6.78
N THR A 65 8.96 -2.06 -6.97
CA THR A 65 7.60 -1.82 -6.45
C THR A 65 7.43 -2.22 -4.99
N ARG A 66 8.14 -3.26 -4.50
CA ARG A 66 8.19 -3.67 -3.08
C ARG A 66 8.76 -2.63 -2.11
N ARG A 67 9.29 -1.52 -2.63
CA ARG A 67 9.74 -0.38 -1.82
C ARG A 67 8.59 0.54 -1.45
N THR A 68 7.64 0.69 -2.36
CA THR A 68 6.42 1.45 -2.14
C THR A 68 5.29 0.57 -1.69
N GLU A 69 5.31 -0.73 -2.00
CA GLU A 69 4.20 -1.67 -1.76
C GLU A 69 4.63 -2.90 -0.94
N PHE A 70 3.69 -3.53 -0.27
CA PHE A 70 3.86 -4.76 0.49
C PHE A 70 2.60 -5.62 0.36
N THR A 71 2.69 -6.85 -0.13
CA THR A 71 1.49 -7.65 -0.42
C THR A 71 1.34 -8.80 0.57
N PHE A 72 0.13 -8.96 1.07
CA PHE A 72 -0.30 -10.12 1.85
C PHE A 72 -1.26 -10.99 1.04
N THR A 73 -1.14 -12.31 1.19
CA THR A 73 -2.28 -13.20 0.90
C THR A 73 -3.33 -13.06 2.00
N THR A 74 -4.57 -13.47 1.77
CA THR A 74 -5.61 -13.42 2.82
C THR A 74 -5.19 -14.15 4.12
N PRO A 75 -4.62 -15.37 4.08
CA PRO A 75 -4.09 -16.03 5.28
C PRO A 75 -2.99 -15.22 5.97
N ASP A 76 -1.99 -14.73 5.21
CA ASP A 76 -0.89 -13.96 5.80
C ASP A 76 -1.39 -12.67 6.46
N MET A 77 -2.44 -12.06 5.91
CA MET A 77 -3.05 -10.87 6.49
C MET A 77 -3.70 -11.15 7.84
N ILE A 78 -4.43 -12.27 7.97
CA ILE A 78 -5.05 -12.69 9.23
C ILE A 78 -3.96 -12.97 10.29
N GLU A 79 -2.88 -13.65 9.88
CA GLU A 79 -1.73 -13.92 10.75
C GLU A 79 -1.02 -12.62 11.17
N CYS A 80 -0.83 -11.69 10.24
CA CYS A 80 -0.27 -10.37 10.50
C CYS A 80 -1.13 -9.58 11.49
N GLN A 81 -2.43 -9.52 11.26
CA GLN A 81 -3.37 -8.86 12.15
C GLN A 81 -3.28 -9.45 13.56
N GLY A 82 -3.30 -10.78 13.70
CA GLY A 82 -3.17 -11.47 14.98
C GLY A 82 -1.86 -11.13 15.71
N ALA A 83 -0.72 -11.28 15.03
CA ALA A 83 0.59 -10.97 15.60
C ALA A 83 0.72 -9.49 16.00
N MET A 84 0.25 -8.57 15.17
CA MET A 84 0.24 -7.14 15.49
C MET A 84 -0.66 -6.84 16.70
N TYR A 85 -1.78 -7.53 16.84
CA TYR A 85 -2.67 -7.39 17.99
C TYR A 85 -2.01 -7.86 19.29
N GLU A 86 -1.36 -9.03 19.26
CA GLU A 86 -0.61 -9.59 20.41
C GLU A 86 0.54 -8.67 20.83
N LEU A 87 1.21 -8.04 19.86
CA LEU A 87 2.29 -7.08 20.10
C LEU A 87 1.81 -5.68 20.51
N GLY A 88 0.49 -5.46 20.65
CA GLY A 88 -0.09 -4.17 20.99
C GLY A 88 0.08 -3.11 19.89
N MET A 89 0.39 -3.53 18.67
CA MET A 89 0.56 -2.63 17.51
C MET A 89 -0.77 -2.16 16.95
N LEU A 90 -1.87 -2.88 17.22
CA LEU A 90 -3.22 -2.55 16.77
C LEU A 90 -4.08 -1.93 17.86
N THR A 91 -5.12 -1.22 17.44
CA THR A 91 -6.12 -0.64 18.32
C THR A 91 -7.54 -0.85 17.81
N ASP A 92 -8.45 -0.99 18.77
CA ASP A 92 -9.88 -1.11 18.51
C ASP A 92 -10.51 0.27 18.33
N GLU A 93 -10.29 0.85 17.17
CA GLU A 93 -11.06 2.00 16.71
C GLU A 93 -12.23 1.56 15.82
N HIS A 94 -13.24 2.42 15.73
CA HIS A 94 -14.38 2.17 14.86
C HIS A 94 -14.05 2.62 13.44
N GLU A 95 -14.55 1.90 12.45
CA GLU A 95 -14.44 2.34 11.06
C GLU A 95 -15.20 3.67 10.87
N PRO A 96 -14.59 4.69 10.24
CA PRO A 96 -15.26 5.95 9.93
C PRO A 96 -16.46 5.71 9.02
N VAL A 97 -17.52 6.50 9.19
CA VAL A 97 -18.64 6.50 8.23
C VAL A 97 -18.18 7.20 6.95
N PHE A 98 -17.88 6.41 5.92
CA PHE A 98 -17.49 6.93 4.62
C PHE A 98 -18.68 7.50 3.84
N PRO A 99 -18.47 8.53 3.00
CA PRO A 99 -19.52 9.04 2.13
C PRO A 99 -19.97 7.98 1.13
N ASP A 100 -21.28 7.93 0.88
CA ASP A 100 -21.87 7.11 -0.18
C ASP A 100 -21.50 7.68 -1.57
N PRO A 101 -20.86 6.89 -2.47
CA PRO A 101 -20.60 7.28 -3.85
C PRO A 101 -21.82 7.85 -4.57
N GLU A 102 -23.00 7.25 -4.39
CA GLU A 102 -24.21 7.65 -5.11
C GLU A 102 -24.66 9.08 -4.75
N ALA A 103 -24.42 9.51 -3.50
CA ALA A 103 -24.72 10.85 -3.02
C ALA A 103 -23.92 11.94 -3.76
N PHE A 104 -22.81 11.58 -4.40
CA PHE A 104 -21.96 12.47 -5.20
C PHE A 104 -22.15 12.27 -6.70
N GLY A 105 -23.07 11.40 -7.13
CA GLY A 105 -23.28 11.08 -8.55
C GLY A 105 -22.17 10.21 -9.15
N VAL A 106 -21.43 9.46 -8.32
CA VAL A 106 -20.44 8.47 -8.77
C VAL A 106 -20.94 7.06 -8.46
N THR A 107 -20.73 6.11 -9.38
CA THR A 107 -21.26 4.74 -9.25
C THR A 107 -20.36 3.82 -8.43
N ALA A 108 -19.13 4.23 -8.18
CA ALA A 108 -18.15 3.54 -7.37
C ALA A 108 -17.16 4.56 -6.80
N ARG A 109 -16.39 4.16 -5.79
CA ARG A 109 -15.27 4.97 -5.32
C ARG A 109 -14.27 5.18 -6.47
N PRO A 110 -14.03 6.42 -6.90
CA PRO A 110 -13.00 6.70 -7.89
C PRO A 110 -11.62 6.34 -7.33
N LYS A 111 -10.77 5.79 -8.20
CA LYS A 111 -9.34 5.65 -7.90
C LYS A 111 -8.77 7.05 -7.77
N ASP A 112 -8.10 7.34 -6.66
CA ASP A 112 -7.45 8.63 -6.46
C ASP A 112 -6.13 8.67 -7.24
N PRO A 113 -6.01 9.42 -8.35
CA PRO A 113 -4.79 9.47 -9.14
C PRO A 113 -3.60 10.06 -8.37
N ARG A 114 -3.84 10.73 -7.23
CA ARG A 114 -2.77 11.18 -6.34
C ARG A 114 -2.04 10.03 -5.65
N ARG A 115 -2.63 8.82 -5.67
CA ARG A 115 -2.00 7.57 -5.20
C ARG A 115 -1.18 6.88 -6.28
N LEU A 116 -1.32 7.31 -7.54
CA LEU A 116 -0.47 6.85 -8.62
C LEU A 116 0.83 7.65 -8.55
N SER A 117 1.94 6.94 -8.54
CA SER A 117 3.28 7.51 -8.51
C SER A 117 3.49 8.53 -9.64
N GLY A 118 4.09 9.68 -9.32
CA GLY A 118 4.56 10.64 -10.32
C GLY A 118 3.52 11.61 -10.90
N ILE A 119 2.29 11.64 -10.39
CA ILE A 119 1.29 12.63 -10.80
C ILE A 119 1.32 13.81 -9.81
N GLU A 120 1.71 15.00 -10.29
CA GLU A 120 1.59 16.25 -9.55
C GLU A 120 0.13 16.48 -9.11
N ALA A 121 -0.10 17.04 -7.91
CA ALA A 121 -1.47 17.17 -7.36
C ALA A 121 -2.43 17.92 -8.29
N THR A 122 -1.91 18.93 -9.01
CA THR A 122 -2.64 19.69 -10.03
C THR A 122 -2.97 18.88 -11.28
N ALA A 123 -2.09 17.96 -11.70
CA ALA A 123 -2.36 17.02 -12.79
C ALA A 123 -3.37 15.94 -12.36
N ALA A 124 -3.32 15.51 -11.11
CA ALA A 124 -4.28 14.57 -10.54
C ALA A 124 -5.70 15.17 -10.46
N ASP A 125 -5.82 16.46 -10.15
CA ASP A 125 -7.10 17.18 -10.15
C ASP A 125 -7.73 17.26 -11.54
N ALA A 126 -6.91 17.39 -12.60
CA ALA A 126 -7.38 17.44 -13.97
C ALA A 126 -7.91 16.10 -14.49
N LEU A 127 -7.48 14.98 -13.90
CA LEU A 127 -7.93 13.62 -14.23
C LEU A 127 -9.27 13.25 -13.59
N LEU A 128 -9.79 14.09 -12.69
CA LEU A 128 -11.02 13.83 -11.94
C LEU A 128 -12.15 14.71 -12.46
N THR A 129 -13.36 14.17 -12.49
CA THR A 129 -14.57 14.97 -12.66
C THR A 129 -14.84 15.81 -11.40
N PRO A 130 -15.68 16.87 -11.47
CA PRO A 130 -16.10 17.60 -10.28
C PRO A 130 -16.73 16.71 -9.19
N ALA A 131 -17.54 15.72 -9.61
CA ALA A 131 -18.18 14.74 -8.74
C ALA A 131 -17.16 13.86 -8.00
N GLU A 132 -16.18 13.31 -8.72
CA GLU A 132 -15.12 12.50 -8.12
C GLU A 132 -14.21 13.31 -7.18
N ARG A 133 -13.91 14.57 -7.52
CA ARG A 133 -13.18 15.47 -6.61
C ARG A 133 -13.95 15.72 -5.32
N ALA A 134 -15.25 16.00 -5.41
CA ALA A 134 -16.10 16.23 -4.25
C ALA A 134 -16.19 14.98 -3.36
N PHE A 135 -16.38 13.80 -3.97
CA PHE A 135 -16.37 12.52 -3.26
C PHE A 135 -15.03 12.28 -2.55
N LEU A 136 -13.89 12.42 -3.25
CA LEU A 136 -12.57 12.18 -2.66
C LEU A 136 -12.24 13.19 -1.54
N ALA A 137 -12.72 14.44 -1.65
CA ALA A 137 -12.59 15.43 -0.59
C ALA A 137 -13.40 15.03 0.65
N ALA A 138 -14.67 14.64 0.49
CA ALA A 138 -15.51 14.15 1.59
C ALA A 138 -14.95 12.86 2.22
N TYR A 139 -14.42 11.96 1.38
CA TYR A 139 -13.78 10.73 1.82
C TYR A 139 -12.57 11.05 2.72
N ARG A 140 -11.69 11.96 2.31
CA ARG A 140 -10.56 12.45 3.14
C ARG A 140 -11.02 13.21 4.38
N ALA A 141 -12.12 13.94 4.30
CA ALA A 141 -12.69 14.61 5.46
C ALA A 141 -13.14 13.59 6.51
N ALA A 142 -13.82 12.51 6.13
CA ALA A 142 -14.20 11.43 7.06
C ALA A 142 -12.98 10.84 7.78
N LEU A 143 -11.86 10.70 7.06
CA LEU A 143 -10.61 10.17 7.61
C LEU A 143 -9.88 11.12 8.53
N THR A 144 -10.03 12.43 8.33
CA THR A 144 -9.41 13.46 9.16
C THR A 144 -10.29 13.87 10.34
N THR A 145 -11.61 13.73 10.21
CA THR A 145 -12.59 14.05 11.26
C THR A 145 -12.58 12.99 12.36
N ASP A 146 -12.31 11.72 12.01
CA ASP A 146 -12.18 10.63 12.98
C ASP A 146 -10.78 10.55 13.61
N GLN A 147 -9.75 11.10 12.93
CA GLN A 147 -8.39 11.23 13.48
C GLN A 147 -8.22 12.42 14.45
N GLY A 148 -9.30 13.16 14.74
CA GLY A 148 -9.31 14.33 15.59
C GLY A 148 -8.65 15.54 14.94
N GLU A 149 -9.14 16.73 15.29
CA GLU A 149 -8.40 17.98 15.07
C GLU A 149 -6.94 17.86 15.56
N PRO A 150 -6.00 18.69 15.06
CA PRO A 150 -4.71 18.88 15.72
C PRO A 150 -4.95 19.48 17.13
N GLY A 151 -5.28 18.62 18.08
CA GLY A 151 -5.74 18.99 19.40
C GLY A 151 -6.56 17.88 20.07
N ILE A 152 -5.92 17.17 21.00
CA ILE A 152 -6.53 16.37 22.09
C ILE A 152 -6.89 14.90 21.76
N SER A 153 -5.86 14.04 21.71
CA SER A 153 -5.81 12.84 22.57
C SER A 153 -4.35 12.50 22.88
N ALA A 154 -4.00 12.43 24.16
CA ALA A 154 -2.61 12.25 24.64
C ALA A 154 -2.12 10.79 24.57
N SER A 155 -2.90 9.92 23.96
CA SER A 155 -2.53 8.56 23.57
C SER A 155 -2.78 8.50 22.07
N VAL A 156 -1.73 8.45 21.25
CA VAL A 156 -1.95 8.10 19.84
C VAL A 156 -2.08 6.59 19.82
N PRO A 157 -3.29 6.03 19.59
CA PRO A 157 -3.47 4.60 19.41
C PRO A 157 -2.58 4.07 18.28
N GLY A 158 -2.12 2.81 18.39
CA GLY A 158 -1.51 2.06 17.29
C GLY A 158 -2.41 1.98 16.05
N ILE A 159 -2.04 1.16 15.07
CA ILE A 159 -2.77 1.09 13.80
C ILE A 159 -4.20 0.56 14.02
N PRO A 160 -5.25 1.22 13.53
CA PRO A 160 -6.62 0.73 13.70
C PRO A 160 -6.81 -0.66 13.08
N ALA A 161 -7.38 -1.61 13.82
CA ALA A 161 -7.55 -2.98 13.36
C ALA A 161 -8.43 -3.09 12.11
N TYR A 162 -9.45 -2.22 11.97
CA TYR A 162 -10.35 -2.21 10.82
C TYR A 162 -9.63 -1.96 9.47
N VAL A 163 -8.40 -1.43 9.49
CA VAL A 163 -7.59 -1.22 8.28
C VAL A 163 -7.22 -2.56 7.61
N PHE A 164 -7.17 -3.65 8.38
CA PHE A 164 -6.88 -4.99 7.90
C PHE A 164 -8.14 -5.74 7.45
N ASP A 165 -9.31 -5.39 7.97
CA ASP A 165 -10.56 -6.11 7.68
C ASP A 165 -11.19 -5.70 6.34
N SER A 166 -10.79 -4.54 5.80
CA SER A 166 -11.34 -4.05 4.55
C SER A 166 -10.28 -3.87 3.47
N PRO A 167 -10.34 -4.65 2.38
CA PRO A 167 -9.48 -4.42 1.21
C PRO A 167 -9.72 -3.04 0.57
N MET A 168 -10.78 -2.35 0.98
CA MET A 168 -11.21 -1.07 0.45
C MET A 168 -10.80 0.12 1.30
N ILE A 169 -10.66 0.00 2.62
CA ILE A 169 -10.35 1.13 3.51
C ILE A 169 -8.87 1.45 3.56
N GLY A 170 -8.03 0.56 3.03
CA GLY A 170 -6.57 0.68 3.06
C GLY A 170 -6.10 2.14 2.98
N TRP A 171 -4.95 2.40 3.58
CA TRP A 171 -4.14 3.58 3.31
C TRP A 171 -4.38 4.82 4.16
N HIS A 172 -5.18 4.77 5.23
CA HIS A 172 -5.28 5.91 6.15
C HIS A 172 -4.71 5.62 7.51
N VAL A 173 -3.48 5.12 7.49
CA VAL A 173 -2.66 5.02 8.69
C VAL A 173 -1.73 6.23 8.71
N SER A 174 -1.90 7.10 9.70
CA SER A 174 -1.04 8.27 9.86
C SER A 174 0.37 7.87 10.31
N PRO A 175 1.40 8.69 10.05
CA PRO A 175 2.74 8.46 10.59
C PRO A 175 2.77 8.25 12.10
N ARG A 176 1.88 8.94 12.84
CA ARG A 176 1.79 8.82 14.30
C ARG A 176 1.23 7.47 14.72
N GLN A 177 0.26 6.92 13.99
CA GLN A 177 -0.25 5.56 14.24
C GLN A 177 0.80 4.50 13.91
N ILE A 178 1.55 4.68 12.80
CA ILE A 178 2.69 3.81 12.48
C ILE A 178 3.77 3.89 13.56
N GLU A 179 4.08 5.09 14.03
CA GLU A 179 5.04 5.32 15.12
C GLU A 179 4.60 4.64 16.42
N ALA A 180 3.34 4.81 16.80
CA ALA A 180 2.76 4.16 17.98
C ALA A 180 2.86 2.63 17.87
N ALA A 181 2.52 2.06 16.71
CA ALA A 181 2.65 0.62 16.46
C ALA A 181 4.10 0.13 16.52
N LEU A 182 5.04 0.84 15.91
CA LEU A 182 6.47 0.49 15.98
C LEU A 182 7.00 0.60 17.41
N ASN A 183 6.55 1.59 18.18
CA ASN A 183 6.91 1.73 19.60
C ASN A 183 6.35 0.57 20.43
N ALA A 184 5.10 0.14 20.18
CA ALA A 184 4.51 -1.02 20.83
C ALA A 184 5.30 -2.30 20.51
N TYR A 185 5.63 -2.53 19.24
CA TYR A 185 6.52 -3.62 18.83
C TYR A 185 7.86 -3.59 19.58
N HIS A 186 8.51 -2.43 19.67
CA HIS A 186 9.79 -2.30 20.38
C HIS A 186 9.69 -2.46 21.90
N GLY A 187 8.53 -2.16 22.48
CA GLY A 187 8.25 -2.33 23.91
C GLY A 187 7.77 -3.73 24.30
N ALA A 188 7.37 -4.57 23.34
CA ALA A 188 6.89 -5.92 23.58
C ALA A 188 8.02 -6.87 24.05
N ASP A 189 7.63 -7.88 24.83
CA ASP A 189 8.55 -8.90 25.34
C ASP A 189 9.25 -9.62 24.18
N GLU A 190 10.51 -10.01 24.40
CA GLU A 190 11.33 -10.67 23.38
C GLU A 190 10.66 -11.95 22.86
N LYS A 191 10.04 -12.74 23.75
CA LYS A 191 9.31 -13.95 23.40
C LYS A 191 8.14 -13.69 22.43
N ASP A 192 7.41 -12.60 22.62
CA ASP A 192 6.26 -12.26 21.77
C ASP A 192 6.75 -11.76 20.40
N ARG A 193 7.89 -11.04 20.37
CA ARG A 193 8.56 -10.67 19.11
C ARG A 193 9.13 -11.87 18.37
N GLU A 194 9.68 -12.86 19.06
CA GLU A 194 10.18 -14.11 18.47
C GLU A 194 9.05 -14.92 17.82
N ALA A 195 7.87 -14.94 18.44
CA ALA A 195 6.69 -15.58 17.85
C ALA A 195 6.32 -14.95 16.51
N ALA A 196 6.34 -13.60 16.43
CA ALA A 196 6.11 -12.89 15.18
C ALA A 196 7.23 -13.09 14.14
N TRP A 197 8.48 -13.28 14.57
CA TRP A 197 9.61 -13.63 13.68
C TRP A 197 9.51 -15.02 13.03
N SER A 198 8.60 -15.88 13.52
CA SER A 198 8.35 -17.16 12.85
C SER A 198 7.71 -17.00 11.46
N TYR A 199 7.12 -15.83 11.17
CA TYR A 199 6.56 -15.51 9.85
C TYR A 199 7.64 -15.01 8.88
N PRO A 200 7.83 -15.65 7.70
CA PRO A 200 8.90 -15.30 6.75
C PRO A 200 8.86 -13.86 6.21
N TRP A 201 7.71 -13.20 6.33
CA TRP A 201 7.44 -11.86 5.81
C TRP A 201 7.49 -10.76 6.89
N TRP A 202 7.64 -11.12 8.17
CA TRP A 202 7.52 -10.17 9.29
C TRP A 202 8.57 -9.06 9.24
N ASP A 203 9.83 -9.40 9.01
CA ASP A 203 10.90 -8.39 8.90
C ASP A 203 10.66 -7.42 7.75
N GLN A 204 10.13 -7.92 6.64
CA GLN A 204 9.79 -7.11 5.48
C GLN A 204 8.62 -6.16 5.80
N TRP A 205 7.64 -6.62 6.59
CA TRP A 205 6.52 -5.82 7.06
C TRP A 205 6.97 -4.69 7.99
N ILE A 206 7.81 -4.99 8.99
CA ILE A 206 8.38 -3.97 9.90
C ILE A 206 9.23 -2.95 9.12
N ALA A 207 10.03 -3.41 8.15
CA ALA A 207 10.79 -2.53 7.28
C ALA A 207 9.88 -1.64 6.41
N PHE A 208 8.76 -2.19 5.91
CA PHE A 208 7.75 -1.43 5.20
C PHE A 208 7.12 -0.35 6.08
N LEU A 209 6.68 -0.68 7.31
CA LEU A 209 6.10 0.29 8.25
C LEU A 209 7.08 1.43 8.58
N ARG A 210 8.36 1.12 8.81
CA ARG A 210 9.39 2.16 9.04
C ARG A 210 9.48 3.14 7.86
N ARG A 211 9.51 2.62 6.63
CA ARG A 211 9.54 3.46 5.42
C ARG A 211 8.27 4.29 5.25
N ALA A 212 7.11 3.68 5.51
CA ALA A 212 5.81 4.37 5.46
C ALA A 212 5.76 5.53 6.46
N LYS A 213 6.26 5.35 7.68
CA LYS A 213 6.38 6.44 8.69
C LYS A 213 7.11 7.67 8.14
N ASP A 214 8.26 7.44 7.51
CA ASP A 214 9.11 8.51 6.95
C ASP A 214 8.50 9.17 5.70
N ARG A 215 7.42 8.58 5.16
CA ARG A 215 6.76 8.94 3.90
C ARG A 215 5.32 9.41 4.07
N ASN A 216 4.99 9.94 5.24
CA ASN A 216 3.65 10.44 5.60
C ASN A 216 2.54 9.36 5.67
N GLY A 217 2.93 8.08 5.80
CA GLY A 217 2.05 6.91 5.86
C GLY A 217 2.05 6.16 4.55
#